data_AF-A0A9D8PL75-F1
#
_entry.id   AF-A0A9D8PL75-F1
#
_cell.length_a   1.000
_cell.length_b   1.000
_cell.length_c   1.000
_cell.angle_alpha   90.00
_cell.angle_beta   90.00
_cell.angle_gamma   90.00
#
_symmetry.space_group_name_H-M   'P 1'
#
loop_
_entity.id
_entity.type
_entity.pdbx_description
1 polymer ?
#
loop_
_entity_poly.entity_id
_entity_poly.type
_entity_poly.pdbx_seq_one_letter_code
_entity_poly.pdbx_strand_id
1 'polypeptide(L)' 'MQQVREAVIVDYQRTAFSRSRPREPEKDLFNSLRMDEAAAMLIKEILKRTKVKPEDINELLLGCAQPWGEQFMYGGRNI' A
#
# COMPACT_ATOMS: atom_id res chain seq x y z
N MET A 1 -9.94 19.65 26.01
CA MET A 1 -9.12 18.48 26.38
C MET A 1 -9.04 17.57 25.17
N GLN A 2 -7.83 17.20 24.75
CA GLN A 2 -7.65 16.24 23.66
C GLN A 2 -8.13 14.88 24.19
N GLN A 3 -9.23 14.35 23.63
CA GLN A 3 -9.64 12.99 23.95
C GLN A 3 -8.62 12.05 23.32
N VAL A 4 -7.84 11.36 24.15
CA VAL A 4 -7.02 10.25 23.69
C VAL A 4 -7.98 9.11 23.39
N ARG A 5 -8.11 8.78 22.11
CA ARG A 5 -8.86 7.60 21.66
C ARG A 5 -7.89 6.45 21.51
N GLU A 6 -8.32 5.26 21.90
CA GLU A 6 -7.55 4.03 21.68
C GLU A 6 -7.39 3.79 20.18
N ALA A 7 -6.16 3.44 19.78
CA ALA A 7 -5.86 3.05 18.41
C ALA A 7 -6.22 1.58 18.20
N VAL A 8 -7.00 1.28 17.18
CA VAL A 8 -7.45 -0.09 16.85
C VAL A 8 -7.10 -0.43 15.40
N ILE A 9 -6.87 -1.72 15.14
CA ILE A 9 -6.69 -2.25 13.79
C ILE A 9 -8.06 -2.70 13.27
N VAL A 10 -8.60 -1.99 12.28
CA VAL A 10 -9.92 -2.31 11.69
C VAL A 10 -9.81 -3.41 10.63
N ASP A 11 -8.71 -3.42 9.87
CA ASP A 11 -8.50 -4.39 8.81
C ASP A 11 -7.01 -4.56 8.46
N TYR A 12 -6.66 -5.66 7.80
CA TYR A 12 -5.32 -5.97 7.28
C TYR A 12 -5.40 -6.84 6.01
N GLN A 13 -4.58 -6.53 5.01
CA GLN A 13 -4.34 -7.38 3.85
C GLN A 13 -2.93 -7.17 3.31
N ARG A 14 -2.44 -8.17 2.57
CA ARG A 14 -1.19 -8.11 1.81
C ARG A 14 -1.33 -8.87 0.50
N THR A 15 -0.44 -8.60 -0.45
CA THR A 15 -0.27 -9.46 -1.61
C THR A 15 0.28 -10.84 -1.21
N ALA A 16 0.22 -11.79 -2.14
CA ALA A 16 1.13 -12.93 -2.10
C ALA A 16 2.59 -12.46 -2.22
N PHE A 17 3.54 -13.37 -2.02
CA PHE A 17 4.95 -13.08 -2.29
C PHE A 17 5.35 -13.78 -3.58
N SER A 18 5.95 -13.02 -4.49
CA SER A 18 6.67 -13.55 -5.64
C SER A 18 8.17 -13.34 -5.43
N ARG A 19 8.98 -14.28 -5.90
CA ARG A 19 10.44 -14.17 -5.81
C ARG A 19 10.95 -13.40 -7.02
N SER A 20 11.60 -12.26 -6.78
CA SER A 20 12.32 -11.55 -7.83
C SER A 20 13.37 -12.43 -8.47
N ARG A 21 13.31 -12.55 -9.80
CA ARG A 21 14.25 -13.32 -10.62
C ARG A 21 14.73 -12.46 -11.79
N PRO A 22 15.69 -11.55 -11.59
CA PRO A 22 16.14 -10.63 -12.65
C PRO A 22 16.68 -11.32 -13.91
N ARG A 23 17.18 -12.56 -13.78
CA ARG A 23 17.67 -13.37 -14.90
C ARG A 23 16.58 -14.14 -15.64
N GLU A 24 15.43 -14.37 -15.01
CA GLU A 24 14.29 -15.12 -15.54
C GLU A 24 12.99 -14.41 -15.10
N PRO A 25 12.73 -13.16 -15.58
CA PRO A 25 11.64 -12.33 -15.06
C PRO A 25 10.28 -12.98 -15.18
N GLU A 26 10.04 -13.79 -16.21
CA GLU A 26 8.79 -14.50 -16.47
C GLU A 26 8.38 -15.46 -15.33
N LYS A 27 9.33 -15.84 -14.47
CA LYS A 27 9.08 -16.67 -13.28
C LYS A 27 8.73 -15.86 -12.03
N ASP A 28 8.87 -14.54 -12.09
CA ASP A 28 8.37 -13.63 -11.07
C ASP A 28 6.97 -13.15 -11.48
N LEU A 29 5.95 -13.60 -10.74
CA LEU A 29 4.54 -13.28 -10.98
C LEU A 29 4.24 -11.77 -10.91
N PHE A 30 5.11 -10.98 -10.27
CA PHE A 30 4.94 -9.54 -10.13
C PHE A 30 5.90 -8.74 -11.01
N ASN A 31 6.70 -9.37 -11.90
CA ASN A 31 7.68 -8.65 -12.72
C ASN A 31 7.05 -7.53 -13.57
N SER A 32 5.81 -7.75 -14.01
CA SER A 32 5.08 -6.85 -14.91
C SER A 32 4.08 -5.96 -14.16
N LEU A 33 4.06 -6.02 -12.84
CA LEU A 33 3.14 -5.27 -12.00
C LEU A 33 3.92 -4.20 -11.24
N ARG A 34 3.52 -2.95 -11.38
CA ARG A 34 4.11 -1.89 -10.55
C ARG A 34 3.59 -2.00 -9.13
N MET A 35 4.48 -1.85 -8.15
CA MET A 35 4.10 -2.06 -6.74
C MET A 35 3.19 -0.97 -6.17
N ASP A 36 3.11 0.21 -6.80
CA ASP A 36 2.13 1.25 -6.46
C ASP A 36 0.72 0.83 -6.88
N GLU A 37 0.56 0.15 -8.02
CA GLU A 37 -0.71 -0.44 -8.44
C GLU A 37 -1.14 -1.56 -7.49
N ALA A 38 -0.20 -2.43 -7.09
CA ALA A 38 -0.47 -3.47 -6.10
C ALA A 38 -0.96 -2.88 -4.77
N ALA A 39 -0.34 -1.80 -4.28
CA ALA A 39 -0.79 -1.08 -3.10
C ALA A 39 -2.20 -0.48 -3.28
N ALA A 40 -2.47 0.13 -4.44
CA ALA A 40 -3.80 0.68 -4.75
C ALA A 40 -4.89 -0.41 -4.78
N MET A 41 -4.58 -1.61 -5.28
CA MET A 41 -5.50 -2.76 -5.26
C MET A 41 -5.85 -3.17 -3.82
N LEU A 42 -4.85 -3.25 -2.93
CA LEU A 42 -5.07 -3.57 -1.52
C LEU A 42 -5.93 -2.51 -0.82
N ILE A 43 -5.66 -1.22 -1.03
CA ILE A 43 -6.45 -0.13 -0.45
C ILE A 43 -7.91 -0.21 -0.91
N LYS A 44 -8.14 -0.42 -2.21
CA LYS A 44 -9.49 -0.58 -2.76
C LYS A 44 -10.24 -1.77 -2.15
N GLU A 45 -9.57 -2.91 -1.95
CA GLU A 45 -10.21 -4.08 -1.35
C GLU A 45 -10.52 -3.85 0.14
N ILE A 46 -9.62 -3.21 0.91
CA ILE A 46 -9.90 -2.84 2.31
C ILE A 46 -11.11 -1.92 2.40
N LEU A 47 -11.19 -0.86 1.59
CA LEU A 47 -12.34 0.05 1.54
C LEU A 47 -13.65 -0.70 1.22
N LYS A 48 -13.58 -1.62 0.26
CA LYS A 48 -14.73 -2.44 -0.15
C LYS A 48 -15.22 -3.37 0.97
N ARG A 49 -14.32 -3.95 1.78
CA ARG A 49 -14.68 -4.83 2.91
C ARG A 49 -15.21 -4.05 4.10
N THR A 50 -14.49 -3.00 4.50
CA THR A 50 -14.78 -2.20 5.70
C THR A 50 -15.98 -1.27 5.52
N LYS A 51 -16.33 -0.92 4.27
CA LYS A 51 -17.35 0.08 3.94
C LYS A 51 -17.05 1.48 4.47
N VAL A 52 -15.81 1.74 4.90
CA VAL A 52 -15.34 3.07 5.25
C VAL A 52 -15.40 3.94 4.00
N LYS A 53 -15.94 5.15 4.13
CA LYS A 53 -15.97 6.10 3.03
C LYS A 53 -14.57 6.67 2.83
N PRO A 54 -14.05 6.75 1.59
CA PRO A 54 -12.72 7.30 1.34
C PRO A 54 -12.52 8.72 1.91
N GLU A 55 -13.58 9.54 1.90
CA GLU A 55 -13.59 10.90 2.45
C GLU A 55 -13.44 10.97 3.99
N ASP A 56 -13.69 9.87 4.71
CA ASP A 56 -13.51 9.80 6.16
C ASP A 56 -12.04 9.50 6.55
N ILE A 57 -11.19 9.17 5.58
CA ILE A 57 -9.76 8.88 5.81
C ILE A 57 -8.97 10.18 5.79
N ASN A 58 -8.42 10.57 6.93
CA ASN A 58 -7.65 11.80 7.05
C ASN A 58 -6.23 11.71 6.48
N GLU A 59 -5.58 10.55 6.56
CA GLU A 59 -4.18 10.38 6.18
C GLU A 59 -3.90 8.98 5.64
N LEU A 60 -3.00 8.89 4.66
CA LEU A 60 -2.47 7.65 4.13
C LEU A 60 -0.94 7.64 4.32
N LEU A 61 -0.45 6.74 5.17
CA LEU A 61 0.97 6.56 5.44
C LEU A 61 1.49 5.34 4.65
N LEU A 62 2.47 5.56 3.78
CA LEU A 62 3.08 4.53 2.94
C LEU A 62 4.59 4.47 3.18
N GLY A 63 5.11 3.27 3.41
CA GLY A 63 6.55 3.04 3.53
C GLY A 63 7.11 2.45 2.23
N CYS A 64 8.19 3.04 1.71
CA CYS A 64 8.94 2.52 0.57
C CYS A 64 10.44 2.70 0.79
N ALA A 65 11.21 1.62 0.71
CA ALA A 65 12.67 1.68 0.89
C ALA A 65 13.39 2.39 -0.26
N GLN A 66 12.80 2.35 -1.47
CA GLN A 66 13.37 2.95 -2.68
C GLN A 66 12.34 3.88 -3.35
N PRO A 67 12.03 5.05 -2.74
CA PRO A 67 10.94 5.93 -3.19
C PRO A 67 11.35 6.81 -4.39
N TRP A 68 11.89 6.19 -5.43
CA TRP A 68 12.29 6.84 -6.68
C TRP A 68 11.82 6.05 -7.90
N GLY A 69 11.90 6.68 -9.07
CA GLY A 69 11.42 6.10 -10.32
C GLY A 69 9.92 5.82 -10.26
N GLU A 70 9.53 4.57 -10.48
CA GLU A 70 8.12 4.16 -10.48
C GLU A 70 7.46 4.26 -9.11
N GLN A 71 8.24 4.16 -8.03
CA GLN A 71 7.78 4.22 -6.65
C GLN A 71 7.89 5.63 -6.05
N PHE A 72 7.94 6.66 -6.90
CA PHE A 72 8.07 8.02 -6.44
C PHE A 72 6.88 8.41 -5.55
N MET A 73 7.17 9.11 -4.46
CA MET A 73 6.21 9.38 -3.39
C MET A 73 5.22 10.52 -3.70
N TYR A 74 5.31 11.14 -4.88
CA TYR A 74 4.40 12.19 -5.37
C TYR A 74 4.09 13.29 -4.33
N GLY A 75 5.09 13.70 -3.54
CA GLY A 75 4.94 14.75 -2.52
C GLY A 75 4.46 14.26 -1.14
N GLY A 76 4.40 12.95 -0.91
CA GLY A 76 4.20 12.38 0.42
C GLY A 76 5.31 12.76 1.40
N ARG A 77 4.99 12.75 2.70
CA ARG A 77 5.95 13.04 3.78
C ARG A 77 7.00 11.93 3.88
N ASN A 78 8.27 12.31 3.75
CA ASN A 78 9.39 11.51 4.23
C ASN A 78 9.46 11.60 5.76
N ILE A 79 9.71 10.48 6.42
CA ILE A 79 10.10 10.42 7.84
C ILE A 79 11.58 10.13 7.97
#